data_AF-A0A2V6NGR0-F1
#
_entry.id   AF-A0A2V6NGR0-F1
#
_cell.length_a   1.000
_cell.length_b   1.000
_cell.length_c   1.000
_cell.angle_alpha   90.00
_cell.angle_beta   90.00
_cell.angle_gamma   90.00
#
_symmetry.space_group_name_H-M   'P 1'
#
loop_
_entity.id
_entity.type
_entity.pdbx_description
1 polymer ?
#
loop_
_entity_poly.entity_id
_entity_poly.type
_entity_poly.pdbx_seq_one_letter_code
_entity_poly.pdbx_strand_id
1 'polypeptide(L)'
;MRKLGLGTLRRIVLLIFFALFVAITLRWISLERWRWTMTRAEEIEAPSPTPTAAPSASATTRPPTLSGKFDLSRLFNGITLRSEVETAAGAAASEERVDPMSYAIDLKLQVRVPTPNRTMDELGKVSPDLGKLLPGLATMAKAEAVSPLFAQLYETKVRELRENLSRLDLLLSRHNFYDCQTVLALRHPESKRRALLFQADMDVDADGSDGDRVPAGNGVSPTFKPFTSFRWGKKSNRPNPYLPGIEDRLRRVELEQKTATPERKRDLKNAVTELRDEIAAMKKYSYFIGAYDPFIVVPASFTKGSDAAHVGDYAVVIAGSTIYP
;
A
#
# COMPACT_ATOMS: atom_id res chain seq x y z
N MET A 1 8.31 5.62 60.32
CA MET A 1 8.64 5.10 58.97
C MET A 1 9.90 4.26 59.06
N ARG A 2 9.80 2.92 58.96
CA ARG A 2 10.96 2.01 59.09
C ARG A 2 11.81 2.08 57.82
N LYS A 3 13.07 2.54 57.94
CA LYS A 3 14.04 2.56 56.84
C LYS A 3 14.33 1.12 56.40
N LEU A 4 13.94 0.76 55.17
CA LEU A 4 14.34 -0.53 54.60
C LEU A 4 15.87 -0.57 54.48
N GLY A 5 16.48 -1.60 55.07
CA GLY A 5 17.92 -1.80 54.99
C GLY A 5 18.36 -2.05 53.55
N LEU A 6 19.55 -1.56 53.19
CA LEU A 6 20.13 -1.69 51.86
C LEU A 6 20.15 -3.17 51.35
N GLY A 7 20.29 -4.12 52.27
CA GLY A 7 20.23 -5.56 51.97
C GLY A 7 18.85 -6.09 51.57
N THR A 8 17.76 -5.51 52.08
CA THR A 8 16.38 -5.87 51.73
C THR A 8 16.02 -5.34 50.34
N LEU A 9 16.47 -4.13 50.00
CA LEU A 9 16.28 -3.54 48.68
C LEU A 9 17.00 -4.34 47.58
N ARG A 10 18.23 -4.82 47.86
CA ARG A 10 19.02 -5.63 46.93
C ARG A 10 18.36 -6.99 46.64
N ARG A 11 17.71 -7.60 47.63
CA ARG A 11 16.95 -8.86 47.46
C ARG A 11 15.69 -8.65 46.62
N ILE A 12 14.99 -7.53 46.78
CA ILE A 12 13.80 -7.20 45.98
C ILE A 12 14.19 -6.98 44.51
N VAL A 13 15.28 -6.26 44.24
CA VAL A 13 15.77 -6.04 42.87
C VAL A 13 16.17 -7.36 42.20
N LEU A 14 16.84 -8.27 42.93
CA LEU A 14 17.19 -9.60 42.40
C LEU A 14 15.94 -10.45 42.10
N LEU A 15 14.90 -10.39 42.93
CA LEU A 15 13.65 -11.10 42.68
C LEU A 15 12.91 -10.56 41.45
N ILE A 16 12.88 -9.23 41.27
CA ILE A 16 12.27 -8.61 40.08
C ILE A 16 13.04 -8.99 38.82
N PHE A 17 14.38 -8.97 38.87
CA PHE A 17 15.21 -9.38 37.74
C PHE A 17 15.00 -10.86 37.38
N PHE A 18 14.91 -11.74 38.37
CA PHE A 18 14.64 -13.15 38.15
C PHE A 18 13.24 -13.38 37.56
N ALA A 19 12.22 -12.66 38.05
CA ALA A 19 10.87 -12.73 37.50
C ALA A 19 10.80 -12.24 36.03
N LEU A 20 11.49 -11.15 35.70
CA LEU A 20 11.62 -10.66 34.32
C LEU A 20 12.33 -11.66 33.42
N PHE A 21 13.41 -12.26 33.90
CA PHE A 21 14.16 -13.28 33.15
C PHE A 21 13.29 -14.52 32.86
N VAL A 22 12.52 -14.99 33.85
CA VAL A 22 11.57 -16.11 33.66
C VAL A 22 10.45 -15.74 32.68
N ALA A 23 9.91 -14.52 32.74
CA ALA A 23 8.88 -14.08 31.80
C ALA A 23 9.38 -14.03 30.35
N ILE A 24 10.62 -13.56 30.14
CA ILE A 24 11.25 -13.49 28.81
C ILE A 24 11.53 -14.90 28.27
N THR A 25 12.06 -15.81 29.08
CA THR A 25 12.34 -17.18 28.65
C THR A 25 11.08 -17.96 28.32
N LEU A 26 10.01 -17.82 29.12
CA LEU A 26 8.71 -18.44 28.83
C LEU A 26 8.08 -17.88 27.54
N ARG A 27 8.21 -16.57 27.29
CA ARG A 27 7.73 -15.96 26.05
C ARG A 27 8.52 -16.45 24.83
N TRP A 28 9.83 -16.63 24.96
CA TRP A 28 10.67 -17.18 23.89
C TRP A 28 10.34 -18.64 23.59
N ILE A 29 10.19 -19.48 24.62
CA ILE A 29 9.76 -20.89 24.47
C ILE A 29 8.37 -20.96 23.79
N SER A 30 7.44 -20.08 24.15
CA SER A 30 6.12 -20.02 23.51
C SER A 30 6.22 -19.65 22.03
N LEU A 31 7.08 -18.71 21.66
CA LEU A 31 7.29 -18.29 20.26
C LEU A 31 7.98 -19.38 19.44
N GLU A 32 8.95 -20.09 20.01
CA GLU A 32 9.57 -21.24 19.35
C GLU A 32 8.56 -22.37 19.15
N ARG A 33 7.75 -22.70 20.16
CA ARG A 33 6.73 -23.73 20.02
C ARG A 33 5.71 -23.40 18.92
N TRP A 34 5.35 -22.13 18.79
CA TRP A 34 4.50 -21.63 17.70
C TRP A 34 5.17 -21.76 16.32
N ARG A 35 6.47 -21.45 16.24
CA ARG A 35 7.26 -21.61 15.01
C ARG A 35 7.28 -23.08 14.57
N TRP A 36 7.58 -24.00 15.49
CA TRP A 36 7.61 -25.44 15.22
C TRP A 36 6.24 -26.00 14.79
N THR A 37 5.12 -25.49 15.34
CA THR A 37 3.79 -25.90 14.89
C THR A 37 3.45 -25.43 13.47
N MET A 38 3.93 -24.26 13.05
CA MET A 38 3.75 -23.81 11.66
C MET A 38 4.58 -24.64 10.69
N THR A 39 5.85 -24.90 11.02
CA THR A 39 6.75 -25.64 10.11
C THR A 39 6.30 -27.09 9.91
N ARG A 40 5.73 -27.72 10.96
CA ARG A 40 5.19 -29.08 10.88
C ARG A 40 3.82 -29.15 10.18
N ALA A 41 3.04 -28.08 10.19
CA ALA A 41 1.79 -28.00 9.42
C ALA A 41 2.07 -27.91 7.91
N GLU A 42 3.22 -27.36 7.53
CA GLU A 42 3.68 -27.25 6.13
C GLU A 42 4.28 -28.57 5.59
N GLU A 43 4.70 -29.50 6.47
CA GLU A 43 5.38 -30.75 6.09
C GLU A 43 4.43 -31.97 5.92
N ILE A 44 3.15 -31.88 6.33
CA ILE A 44 2.23 -33.04 6.36
C ILE A 44 1.42 -33.22 5.05
N GLU A 45 1.46 -32.30 4.08
CA GLU A 45 0.59 -32.37 2.88
C GLU A 45 1.31 -32.79 1.59
N ALA A 46 2.18 -33.81 1.67
CA ALA A 46 2.69 -34.49 0.48
C ALA A 46 2.53 -36.03 0.59
N PRO A 47 1.44 -36.62 0.07
CA PRO A 47 1.40 -38.06 -0.13
C PRO A 47 2.17 -38.44 -1.41
N SER A 48 3.28 -39.17 -1.25
CA SER A 48 3.92 -39.94 -2.31
C SER A 48 2.96 -41.02 -2.85
N PRO A 49 2.86 -41.22 -4.18
CA PRO A 49 2.00 -42.25 -4.74
C PRO A 49 2.68 -43.63 -4.70
N THR A 50 2.01 -44.62 -4.09
CA THR A 50 2.35 -46.04 -4.22
C THR A 50 1.49 -46.65 -5.34
N PRO A 51 2.05 -47.42 -6.29
CA PRO A 51 1.35 -47.86 -7.50
C PRO A 51 0.30 -48.93 -7.20
N THR A 52 -0.94 -48.72 -7.65
CA THR A 52 -2.00 -49.73 -7.64
C THR A 52 -2.48 -50.02 -9.06
N ALA A 53 -2.65 -51.31 -9.33
CA ALA A 53 -2.85 -51.94 -10.63
C ALA A 53 -4.10 -51.48 -11.40
N ALA A 54 -3.99 -51.55 -12.73
CA ALA A 54 -5.06 -51.29 -13.69
C ALA A 54 -6.15 -52.37 -13.68
N PRO A 55 -7.42 -52.00 -13.92
CA PRO A 55 -8.38 -52.85 -14.59
C PRO A 55 -8.69 -52.37 -16.00
N SER A 56 -8.93 -53.37 -16.85
CA SER A 56 -9.19 -53.33 -18.28
C SER A 56 -10.32 -52.41 -18.74
N ALA A 57 -10.13 -51.97 -19.98
CA ALA A 57 -11.09 -51.27 -20.82
C ALA A 57 -12.42 -52.01 -21.00
N SER A 58 -13.52 -51.26 -20.91
CA SER A 58 -14.68 -51.41 -21.80
C SER A 58 -15.57 -50.17 -21.77
N ALA A 59 -15.70 -49.56 -22.96
CA ALA A 59 -16.82 -48.79 -23.50
C ALA A 59 -17.61 -47.82 -22.59
N THR A 60 -17.51 -46.52 -22.89
CA THR A 60 -18.58 -45.74 -23.55
C THR A 60 -18.07 -44.32 -23.79
N THR A 61 -17.98 -43.93 -25.05
CA THR A 61 -17.57 -42.60 -25.51
C THR A 61 -18.68 -41.59 -25.18
N ARG A 62 -18.54 -40.90 -24.05
CA ARG A 62 -19.18 -39.59 -23.83
C ARG A 62 -18.13 -38.69 -23.19
N PRO A 63 -17.75 -37.55 -23.81
CA PRO A 63 -16.84 -36.63 -23.15
C PRO A 63 -17.50 -36.18 -21.83
N PRO A 64 -16.78 -36.21 -20.70
CA PRO A 64 -17.33 -35.74 -19.45
C PRO A 64 -17.63 -34.26 -19.59
N THR A 65 -18.89 -33.88 -19.40
CA THR A 65 -19.25 -32.49 -19.14
C THR A 65 -18.61 -32.12 -17.82
N LEU A 66 -17.48 -31.42 -17.88
CA LEU A 66 -16.86 -30.73 -16.75
C LEU A 66 -17.81 -29.63 -16.31
N SER A 67 -18.81 -29.98 -15.51
CA SER A 67 -19.65 -29.02 -14.81
C SER A 67 -18.75 -28.24 -13.85
N GLY A 68 -18.47 -26.99 -14.18
CA GLY A 68 -17.62 -26.10 -13.40
C GLY A 68 -18.15 -25.96 -11.97
N LYS A 69 -17.36 -26.42 -10.99
CA LYS A 69 -17.54 -26.02 -9.60
C LYS A 69 -17.00 -24.60 -9.46
N PHE A 70 -17.73 -23.74 -8.76
CA PHE A 70 -17.27 -22.39 -8.44
C PHE A 70 -16.07 -22.47 -7.50
N ASP A 71 -14.93 -21.96 -7.94
CA ASP A 71 -13.83 -21.65 -7.04
C ASP A 71 -13.92 -20.16 -6.66
N LEU A 72 -14.06 -19.90 -5.36
CA LEU A 72 -14.06 -18.56 -4.78
C LEU A 72 -12.69 -18.32 -4.16
N SER A 73 -11.72 -18.01 -5.01
CA SER A 73 -10.38 -17.62 -4.56
C SER A 73 -10.37 -16.12 -4.25
N ARG A 74 -9.90 -15.73 -3.06
CA ARG A 74 -9.58 -14.33 -2.75
C ARG A 74 -8.19 -14.05 -3.31
N LEU A 75 -8.10 -13.10 -4.24
CA LEU A 75 -6.83 -12.61 -4.73
C LEU A 75 -6.14 -11.76 -3.65
N PHE A 76 -4.82 -11.65 -3.74
CA PHE A 76 -3.97 -10.94 -2.77
C PHE A 76 -4.36 -9.46 -2.56
N ASN A 77 -5.05 -8.86 -3.53
CA ASN A 77 -5.57 -7.49 -3.51
C ASN A 77 -6.98 -7.37 -2.88
N GLY A 78 -7.52 -8.45 -2.34
CA GLY A 78 -8.83 -8.48 -1.68
C GLY A 78 -10.03 -8.57 -2.63
N ILE A 79 -9.78 -8.81 -3.92
CA ILE A 79 -10.81 -9.08 -4.93
C ILE A 79 -11.31 -10.51 -4.75
N THR A 80 -12.63 -10.68 -4.80
CA THR A 80 -13.26 -12.01 -4.85
C THR A 80 -13.38 -12.40 -6.32
N LEU A 81 -12.59 -13.40 -6.73
CA LEU A 81 -12.66 -13.93 -8.10
C LEU A 81 -13.63 -15.12 -8.09
N ARG A 82 -14.61 -15.06 -8.99
CA ARG A 82 -15.46 -16.20 -9.32
C ARG A 82 -15.08 -16.64 -10.72
N SER A 83 -14.48 -17.82 -10.82
CA SER A 83 -14.07 -18.41 -12.09
C SER A 83 -15.00 -19.58 -12.42
N GLU A 84 -15.49 -19.61 -13.64
CA GLU A 84 -16.27 -20.70 -14.20
C GLU A 84 -15.71 -21.00 -15.60
N VAL A 85 -15.60 -22.27 -15.95
CA VAL A 85 -15.19 -22.70 -17.29
C VAL A 85 -16.43 -23.24 -17.98
N GLU A 86 -16.94 -22.46 -18.93
CA GLU A 86 -18.04 -22.88 -19.79
C GLU A 86 -17.46 -23.52 -21.07
N THR A 87 -18.01 -24.66 -21.47
CA THR A 87 -17.60 -25.36 -22.70
C THR A 87 -18.80 -25.59 -23.59
N ALA A 88 -18.64 -25.29 -24.89
CA ALA A 88 -19.63 -25.54 -25.93
C ALA A 88 -19.03 -26.43 -27.02
N ALA A 89 -19.88 -27.12 -27.77
CA ALA A 89 -19.44 -27.91 -28.92
C ALA A 89 -19.02 -26.96 -30.06
N GLY A 90 -17.74 -27.03 -30.45
CA GLY A 90 -17.18 -26.27 -31.57
C GLY A 90 -17.04 -27.09 -32.86
N ALA A 91 -16.48 -26.44 -33.89
CA ALA A 91 -16.14 -27.02 -35.18
C ALA A 91 -14.78 -27.76 -35.14
N ALA A 92 -14.17 -27.97 -36.31
CA ALA A 92 -12.84 -28.58 -36.39
C ALA A 92 -11.81 -27.71 -35.66
N ALA A 93 -10.88 -28.33 -34.93
CA ALA A 93 -9.87 -27.59 -34.15
C ALA A 93 -9.03 -26.61 -34.98
N SER A 94 -8.86 -26.86 -36.28
CA SER A 94 -8.19 -25.94 -37.21
C SER A 94 -8.96 -24.64 -37.43
N GLU A 95 -10.29 -24.69 -37.39
CA GLU A 95 -11.18 -23.53 -37.53
C GLU A 95 -11.28 -22.79 -36.19
N GLU A 96 -11.48 -23.51 -35.08
CA GLU A 96 -11.54 -22.92 -33.73
C GLU A 96 -10.24 -22.21 -33.34
N ARG A 97 -9.07 -22.74 -33.75
CA ARG A 97 -7.75 -22.16 -33.42
C ARG A 97 -7.53 -20.77 -34.00
N VAL A 98 -8.18 -20.44 -35.12
CA VAL A 98 -8.01 -19.13 -35.79
C VAL A 98 -9.08 -18.13 -35.38
N ASP A 99 -10.16 -18.56 -34.76
CA ASP A 99 -11.17 -17.68 -34.17
C ASP A 99 -10.74 -17.27 -32.74
N PRO A 100 -10.49 -15.97 -32.49
CA PRO A 100 -10.11 -15.47 -31.17
C PRO A 100 -11.15 -15.70 -30.06
N MET A 101 -12.42 -15.91 -30.43
CA MET A 101 -13.50 -16.09 -29.46
C MET A 101 -13.65 -17.53 -28.99
N SER A 102 -13.05 -18.50 -29.69
CA SER A 102 -13.05 -19.93 -29.32
C SER A 102 -12.35 -20.21 -28.00
N TYR A 103 -11.50 -19.28 -27.54
CA TYR A 103 -10.77 -19.35 -26.28
C TYR A 103 -10.69 -17.96 -25.62
N ALA A 104 -11.83 -17.49 -25.12
CA ALA A 104 -11.97 -16.18 -24.51
C ALA A 104 -12.22 -16.25 -22.99
N ILE A 105 -11.88 -15.16 -22.30
CA ILE A 105 -12.21 -14.94 -20.89
C ILE A 105 -12.94 -13.60 -20.79
N ASP A 106 -14.14 -13.61 -20.21
CA ASP A 106 -14.88 -12.39 -19.89
C ASP A 106 -14.61 -11.94 -18.47
N LEU A 107 -14.03 -10.74 -18.32
CA LEU A 107 -13.74 -10.14 -17.02
C LEU A 107 -14.77 -9.05 -16.69
N LYS A 108 -15.53 -9.25 -15.61
CA LYS A 108 -16.49 -8.27 -15.09
C LYS A 108 -16.19 -7.94 -13.63
N LEU A 109 -15.59 -6.78 -13.38
CA LEU A 109 -15.36 -6.27 -12.04
C LEU A 109 -16.57 -5.46 -11.54
N GLN A 110 -17.12 -5.85 -10.38
CA GLN A 110 -18.21 -5.13 -9.72
C GLN A 110 -17.67 -4.34 -8.53
N VAL A 111 -17.76 -3.00 -8.60
CA VAL A 111 -17.33 -2.09 -7.54
C VAL A 111 -18.45 -1.12 -7.20
N ARG A 112 -18.65 -0.85 -5.91
CA ARG A 112 -19.60 0.15 -5.43
C ARG A 112 -18.83 1.42 -5.12
N VAL A 113 -19.14 2.51 -5.80
CA VAL A 113 -18.54 3.82 -5.48
C VAL A 113 -19.20 4.33 -4.18
N PRO A 114 -18.42 4.69 -3.15
CA PRO A 114 -18.98 5.14 -1.88
C PRO A 114 -19.55 6.55 -1.98
N THR A 115 -20.43 6.87 -1.03
CA THR A 115 -20.99 8.21 -0.85
C THR A 115 -20.24 8.94 0.28
N PRO A 116 -19.95 10.24 0.14
CA PRO A 116 -19.22 10.99 1.16
C PRO A 116 -20.10 11.24 2.38
N ASN A 117 -19.48 11.23 3.57
CA ASN A 117 -20.11 11.73 4.80
C ASN A 117 -20.34 13.25 4.69
N ARG A 118 -21.53 13.69 5.08
CA ARG A 118 -22.05 15.05 4.88
C ARG A 118 -22.41 15.77 6.19
N THR A 119 -22.63 15.00 7.25
CA THR A 119 -23.11 15.51 8.54
C THR A 119 -22.14 15.16 9.66
N MET A 120 -22.22 15.89 10.77
CA MET A 120 -21.43 15.57 11.97
C MET A 120 -21.68 14.17 12.51
N ASP A 121 -22.92 13.69 12.46
CA ASP A 121 -23.26 12.36 12.95
C ASP A 121 -22.60 11.27 12.10
N GLU A 122 -22.54 11.47 10.78
CA GLU A 122 -21.84 10.56 9.86
C GLU A 122 -20.32 10.61 10.08
N LEU A 123 -19.74 11.80 10.18
CA LEU A 123 -18.31 11.97 10.51
C LEU A 123 -17.96 11.31 11.83
N GLY A 124 -18.84 11.43 12.83
CA GLY A 124 -18.68 10.87 14.17
C GLY A 124 -18.69 9.35 14.23
N LYS A 125 -19.28 8.66 13.24
CA LYS A 125 -19.21 7.19 13.15
C LYS A 125 -17.79 6.68 12.93
N VAL A 126 -16.97 7.48 12.26
CA VAL A 126 -15.57 7.15 11.94
C VAL A 126 -14.61 7.85 12.92
N SER A 127 -14.91 9.10 13.28
CA SER A 127 -14.08 9.91 14.18
C SER A 127 -14.93 10.48 15.34
N PRO A 128 -15.22 9.69 16.39
CA PRO A 128 -16.19 10.06 17.44
C PRO A 128 -15.87 11.36 18.19
N ASP A 129 -14.59 11.65 18.39
CA ASP A 129 -14.15 12.84 19.14
C ASP A 129 -14.00 14.10 18.28
N LEU A 130 -14.22 14.00 16.96
CA LEU A 130 -14.01 15.11 16.03
C LEU A 130 -14.82 16.36 16.39
N GLY A 131 -16.07 16.19 16.82
CA GLY A 131 -16.94 17.30 17.24
C GLY A 131 -16.46 18.01 18.51
N LYS A 132 -15.75 17.30 19.40
CA LYS A 132 -15.16 17.90 20.61
C LYS A 132 -13.88 18.64 20.27
N LEU A 133 -13.05 18.06 19.39
CA LEU A 133 -11.77 18.62 18.97
C LEU A 133 -11.95 19.88 18.11
N LEU A 134 -12.99 19.90 17.28
CA LEU A 134 -13.31 21.01 16.38
C LEU A 134 -14.75 21.51 16.64
N PRO A 135 -14.99 22.29 17.72
CA PRO A 135 -16.35 22.68 18.12
C PRO A 135 -17.08 23.50 17.06
N GLY A 136 -16.36 24.26 16.23
CA GLY A 136 -16.94 25.01 15.10
C GLY A 136 -17.35 24.14 13.91
N LEU A 137 -16.90 22.88 13.84
CA LEU A 137 -17.11 22.02 12.67
C LEU A 137 -18.60 21.74 12.41
N ALA A 138 -19.39 21.58 13.47
CA ALA A 138 -20.83 21.31 13.33
C ALA A 138 -21.60 22.38 12.56
N THR A 139 -21.13 23.64 12.63
CA THR A 139 -21.75 24.75 11.89
C THR A 139 -21.37 24.76 10.41
N MET A 140 -20.25 24.11 10.05
CA MET A 140 -19.67 24.10 8.70
C MET A 140 -19.93 22.79 7.94
N ALA A 141 -20.00 21.65 8.63
CA ALA A 141 -20.18 20.33 8.06
C ALA A 141 -21.65 20.09 7.65
N LYS A 142 -22.01 20.66 6.50
CA LYS A 142 -23.31 20.51 5.84
C LYS A 142 -23.16 19.77 4.51
N ALA A 143 -24.28 19.33 3.93
CA ALA A 143 -24.28 18.61 2.66
C ALA A 143 -23.65 19.41 1.51
N GLU A 144 -23.75 20.74 1.52
CA GLU A 144 -23.18 21.62 0.50
C GLU A 144 -21.67 21.80 0.65
N ALA A 145 -21.10 21.43 1.81
CA ALA A 145 -19.66 21.48 2.05
C ALA A 145 -18.92 20.31 1.39
N VAL A 146 -19.61 19.30 0.85
CA VAL A 146 -18.97 18.19 0.15
C VAL A 146 -18.22 18.72 -1.07
N SER A 147 -16.90 18.51 -1.08
CA SER A 147 -16.04 19.00 -2.14
C SER A 147 -16.19 18.16 -3.42
N PRO A 148 -16.24 18.79 -4.61
CA PRO A 148 -16.16 18.07 -5.89
C PRO A 148 -14.92 17.18 -6.02
N LEU A 149 -13.86 17.48 -5.26
CA LEU A 149 -12.63 16.69 -5.19
C LEU A 149 -12.89 15.23 -4.79
N PHE A 150 -13.90 14.95 -3.97
CA PHE A 150 -14.26 13.57 -3.61
C PHE A 150 -14.72 12.76 -4.83
N ALA A 151 -15.60 13.35 -5.65
CA ALA A 151 -16.07 12.70 -6.88
C ALA A 151 -14.90 12.49 -7.85
N GLN A 152 -14.05 13.50 -8.05
CA GLN A 152 -12.87 13.42 -8.92
C GLN A 152 -11.88 12.33 -8.47
N LEU A 153 -11.70 12.14 -7.15
CA LEU A 153 -10.87 11.07 -6.61
C LEU A 153 -11.42 9.70 -7.04
N TYR A 154 -12.71 9.44 -6.81
CA TYR A 154 -13.30 8.14 -7.16
C TYR A 154 -13.45 7.93 -8.66
N GLU A 155 -13.67 8.97 -9.46
CA GLU A 155 -13.59 8.89 -10.92
C GLU A 155 -12.21 8.46 -11.39
N THR A 156 -11.15 9.01 -10.77
CA THR A 156 -9.77 8.63 -11.06
C THR A 156 -9.51 7.17 -10.67
N LYS A 157 -9.96 6.74 -9.49
CA LYS A 157 -9.83 5.33 -9.05
C LYS A 157 -10.61 4.38 -9.96
N VAL A 158 -11.80 4.75 -10.44
CA VAL A 158 -12.57 3.94 -11.39
C VAL A 158 -11.86 3.86 -12.74
N ARG A 159 -11.23 4.95 -13.20
CA ARG A 159 -10.41 4.94 -14.41
C ARG A 159 -9.21 4.00 -14.27
N GLU A 160 -8.48 4.06 -13.16
CA GLU A 160 -7.38 3.14 -12.83
C GLU A 160 -7.83 1.67 -12.87
N LEU A 161 -8.99 1.35 -12.30
CA LEU A 161 -9.55 -0.01 -12.37
C LEU A 161 -9.86 -0.44 -13.80
N ARG A 162 -10.37 0.46 -14.66
CA ARG A 162 -10.66 0.15 -16.07
C ARG A 162 -9.39 -0.08 -16.88
N GLU A 163 -8.40 0.79 -16.70
CA GLU A 163 -7.12 0.71 -17.42
C GLU A 163 -6.31 -0.53 -17.03
N ASN A 164 -6.49 -1.02 -15.80
CA ASN A 164 -5.77 -2.19 -15.27
C ASN A 164 -6.61 -3.47 -15.19
N LEU A 165 -7.84 -3.51 -15.72
CA LEU A 165 -8.74 -4.67 -15.58
C LEU A 165 -8.15 -5.97 -16.18
N SER A 166 -7.36 -5.86 -17.25
CA SER A 166 -6.67 -7.00 -17.87
C SER A 166 -5.39 -7.42 -17.13
N ARG A 167 -4.92 -6.61 -16.17
CA ARG A 167 -3.73 -6.83 -15.35
C ARG A 167 -4.14 -6.87 -13.88
N LEU A 168 -4.74 -8.00 -13.48
CA LEU A 168 -5.31 -8.17 -12.15
C LEU A 168 -4.31 -7.92 -11.02
N ASP A 169 -3.02 -8.07 -11.28
CA ASP A 169 -1.93 -7.79 -10.35
C ASP A 169 -1.70 -6.30 -10.07
N LEU A 170 -2.07 -5.43 -11.03
CA LEU A 170 -1.98 -3.98 -10.92
C LEU A 170 -3.31 -3.32 -10.51
N LEU A 171 -4.36 -4.11 -10.30
CA LEU A 171 -5.63 -3.58 -9.81
C LEU A 171 -5.50 -3.02 -8.40
N LEU A 172 -6.13 -1.88 -8.17
CA LEU A 172 -6.22 -1.28 -6.85
C LEU A 172 -6.81 -2.29 -5.85
N SER A 173 -6.14 -2.42 -4.71
CA SER A 173 -6.65 -3.23 -3.62
C SER A 173 -7.97 -2.65 -3.09
N ARG A 174 -8.76 -3.49 -2.43
CA ARG A 174 -9.98 -3.01 -1.76
C ARG A 174 -9.67 -1.91 -0.74
N HIS A 175 -8.55 -2.02 -0.02
CA HIS A 175 -8.14 -1.01 0.95
C HIS A 175 -7.87 0.34 0.26
N ASN A 176 -7.05 0.33 -0.79
CA ASN A 176 -6.69 1.55 -1.52
C ASN A 176 -7.87 2.12 -2.31
N PHE A 177 -8.87 1.31 -2.69
CA PHE A 177 -10.06 1.84 -3.33
C PHE A 177 -10.92 2.65 -2.33
N TYR A 178 -11.11 2.13 -1.11
CA TYR A 178 -12.02 2.68 -0.09
C TYR A 178 -11.32 3.48 1.04
N ASP A 179 -10.08 3.92 0.83
CA ASP A 179 -9.29 4.65 1.83
C ASP A 179 -9.85 6.03 2.24
N CYS A 180 -10.73 6.65 1.44
CA CYS A 180 -11.20 8.01 1.66
C CYS A 180 -12.71 8.02 1.91
N GLN A 181 -13.09 8.43 3.12
CA GLN A 181 -14.48 8.48 3.57
C GLN A 181 -15.19 9.77 3.12
N THR A 182 -14.54 10.93 3.21
CA THR A 182 -15.11 12.20 2.73
C THR A 182 -14.05 13.28 2.52
N VAL A 183 -14.39 14.28 1.70
CA VAL A 183 -13.65 15.53 1.52
C VAL A 183 -14.63 16.69 1.63
N LEU A 184 -14.40 17.59 2.60
CA LEU A 184 -15.26 18.75 2.82
C LEU A 184 -14.50 20.06 2.60
N ALA A 185 -15.04 20.93 1.74
CA ALA A 185 -14.62 22.31 1.59
C ALA A 185 -15.37 23.18 2.61
N LEU A 186 -14.72 23.47 3.73
CA LEU A 186 -15.29 24.19 4.85
C LEU A 186 -15.03 25.69 4.72
N ARG A 187 -16.00 26.49 5.18
CA ARG A 187 -15.85 27.93 5.32
C ARG A 187 -16.47 28.39 6.62
N HIS A 188 -15.66 29.00 7.47
CA HIS A 188 -16.11 29.50 8.76
C HIS A 188 -17.09 30.68 8.57
N PRO A 189 -18.27 30.68 9.21
CA PRO A 189 -19.31 31.67 8.94
C PRO A 189 -18.90 33.09 9.32
N GLU A 190 -18.13 33.27 10.41
CA GLU A 190 -17.71 34.61 10.89
C GLU A 190 -16.39 35.06 10.24
N SER A 191 -15.29 34.40 10.57
CA SER A 191 -13.95 34.72 10.05
C SER A 191 -13.75 34.53 8.54
N LYS A 192 -14.70 33.88 7.85
CA LYS A 192 -14.64 33.53 6.41
C LYS A 192 -13.44 32.68 6.00
N ARG A 193 -12.64 32.20 6.97
CA ARG A 193 -11.50 31.31 6.74
C ARG A 193 -11.97 30.01 6.11
N ARG A 194 -11.19 29.54 5.14
CA ARG A 194 -11.45 28.30 4.42
C ARG A 194 -10.57 27.21 4.99
N ALA A 195 -11.08 25.98 4.99
CA ALA A 195 -10.32 24.79 5.33
C ALA A 195 -10.79 23.64 4.45
N LEU A 196 -9.88 22.73 4.13
CA LEU A 196 -10.21 21.50 3.44
C LEU A 196 -10.03 20.36 4.44
N LEU A 197 -11.10 19.63 4.72
CA LEU A 197 -11.09 18.50 5.65
C LEU A 197 -11.10 17.20 4.87
N PHE A 198 -10.18 16.29 5.22
CA PHE A 198 -10.14 14.93 4.74
C PHE A 198 -10.46 13.98 5.90
N GLN A 199 -11.38 13.05 5.71
CA GLN A 199 -11.53 11.88 6.58
C GLN A 199 -11.13 10.67 5.75
N ALA A 200 -9.95 10.12 6.03
CA ALA A 200 -9.35 9.04 5.25
C ALA A 200 -8.41 8.20 6.12
N ASP A 201 -8.19 6.95 5.71
CA ASP A 201 -7.10 6.13 6.18
C ASP A 201 -5.80 6.66 5.55
N MET A 202 -4.85 7.07 6.39
CA MET A 202 -3.56 7.59 5.94
C MET A 202 -2.50 6.50 5.99
N ASP A 203 -1.87 6.23 4.86
CA ASP A 203 -0.69 5.39 4.80
C ASP A 203 0.56 6.15 5.24
N VAL A 204 1.53 5.42 5.80
CA VAL A 204 2.83 5.97 6.17
C VAL A 204 3.70 6.04 4.93
N ASP A 205 4.04 7.27 4.53
CA ASP A 205 5.08 7.54 3.55
C ASP A 205 6.40 7.84 4.27
N ALA A 206 7.39 6.97 4.05
CA ALA A 206 8.72 7.09 4.63
C ALA A 206 9.77 7.53 3.61
N ASP A 207 9.35 7.90 2.39
CA ASP A 207 10.24 8.27 1.29
C ASP A 207 11.11 9.48 1.63
N GLY A 208 12.19 9.58 0.87
CA GLY A 208 13.15 10.67 0.96
C GLY A 208 14.39 10.33 1.77
N SER A 209 15.43 11.10 1.53
CA SER A 209 16.72 10.91 2.18
C SER A 209 17.53 12.19 2.21
N ASP A 210 18.24 12.40 3.32
CA ASP A 210 19.12 13.54 3.48
C ASP A 210 20.46 13.11 4.08
N GLY A 211 21.50 13.11 3.24
CA GLY A 211 22.87 12.80 3.67
C GLY A 211 23.45 13.81 4.68
N ASP A 212 22.86 15.00 4.83
CA ASP A 212 23.26 15.98 5.84
C ASP A 212 22.64 15.68 7.21
N ARG A 213 21.44 15.08 7.27
CA ARG A 213 20.65 14.93 8.50
C ARG A 213 20.62 13.50 9.04
N VAL A 214 20.57 12.49 8.17
CA VAL A 214 20.31 11.12 8.60
C VAL A 214 21.27 10.14 7.92
N PRO A 215 21.95 9.26 8.67
CA PRO A 215 22.75 8.18 8.09
C PRO A 215 21.87 7.12 7.40
N ALA A 216 22.47 6.23 6.61
CA ALA A 216 21.72 5.15 5.95
C ALA A 216 20.87 4.36 6.96
N GLY A 217 19.55 4.35 6.78
CA GLY A 217 18.65 3.48 7.53
C GLY A 217 18.68 2.06 6.98
N ASN A 218 18.52 1.05 7.85
CA ASN A 218 18.31 -0.32 7.42
C ASN A 218 16.85 -0.51 6.99
N GLY A 219 16.63 -1.06 5.79
CA GLY A 219 15.30 -1.45 5.31
C GLY A 219 14.71 -0.46 4.32
N VAL A 220 15.14 -0.60 3.06
CA VAL A 220 14.56 0.10 1.92
C VAL A 220 13.47 -0.83 1.38
N SER A 221 12.19 -0.45 1.49
CA SER A 221 11.12 -1.23 0.87
C SER A 221 11.29 -1.18 -0.67
N PRO A 222 10.75 -2.15 -1.43
CA PRO A 222 10.83 -2.12 -2.89
C PRO A 222 10.22 -0.86 -3.53
N THR A 223 9.32 -0.18 -2.82
CA THR A 223 8.63 1.04 -3.27
C THR A 223 9.28 2.33 -2.76
N PHE A 224 10.25 2.24 -1.86
CA PHE A 224 10.88 3.42 -1.26
C PHE A 224 11.61 4.24 -2.31
N LYS A 225 11.37 5.55 -2.31
CA LYS A 225 12.08 6.51 -3.15
C LYS A 225 13.03 7.34 -2.29
N PRO A 226 14.35 7.33 -2.56
CA PRO A 226 15.29 8.14 -1.79
C PRO A 226 15.19 9.63 -2.09
N PHE A 227 14.46 10.03 -3.12
CA PHE A 227 14.30 11.42 -3.53
C PHE A 227 12.82 11.80 -3.57
N THR A 228 12.53 13.02 -3.17
CA THR A 228 11.20 13.62 -3.22
C THR A 228 11.22 14.90 -4.06
N SER A 229 10.05 15.44 -4.39
CA SER A 229 9.95 16.73 -5.08
C SER A 229 10.45 17.90 -4.22
N PHE A 230 10.39 17.75 -2.89
CA PHE A 230 10.85 18.73 -1.92
C PHE A 230 12.34 18.57 -1.64
N ARG A 231 13.14 19.52 -2.13
CA ARG A 231 14.60 19.47 -2.03
C ARG A 231 15.22 20.85 -1.85
N TRP A 232 16.37 20.88 -1.20
CA TRP A 232 17.20 22.08 -1.02
C TRP A 232 18.67 21.76 -1.31
N GLY A 233 19.49 22.78 -1.56
CA GLY A 233 20.92 22.58 -1.79
C GLY A 233 21.60 21.96 -0.57
N LYS A 234 22.50 20.99 -0.78
CA LYS A 234 23.26 20.40 0.32
C LYS A 234 24.07 21.44 1.07
N LYS A 235 24.19 21.25 2.38
CA LYS A 235 25.02 22.03 3.28
C LYS A 235 26.38 21.38 3.56
N SER A 236 26.48 20.06 3.39
CA SER A 236 27.75 19.33 3.59
C SER A 236 28.16 18.52 2.36
N ASN A 237 29.40 18.04 2.39
CA ASN A 237 29.95 17.13 1.38
C ASN A 237 29.59 15.66 1.64
N ARG A 238 28.67 15.38 2.59
CA ARG A 238 28.27 14.00 2.88
C ARG A 238 27.49 13.41 1.69
N PRO A 239 27.91 12.24 1.16
CA PRO A 239 27.19 11.58 0.10
C PRO A 239 25.83 11.12 0.62
N ASN A 240 24.84 11.08 -0.27
CA ASN A 240 23.54 10.53 0.08
C ASN A 240 23.69 9.02 0.32
N PRO A 241 23.13 8.45 1.40
CA PRO A 241 23.30 7.04 1.74
C PRO A 241 22.81 6.06 0.66
N TYR A 242 21.85 6.45 -0.18
CA TYR A 242 21.28 5.59 -1.23
C TYR A 242 22.00 5.74 -2.58
N LEU A 243 22.95 6.69 -2.69
CA LEU A 243 23.69 6.95 -3.92
C LEU A 243 24.43 5.71 -4.47
N PRO A 244 25.13 4.89 -3.66
CA PRO A 244 25.85 3.72 -4.17
C PRO A 244 24.92 2.70 -4.86
N GLY A 245 23.73 2.47 -4.31
CA GLY A 245 22.76 1.51 -4.88
C GLY A 245 22.23 1.95 -6.26
N ILE A 246 22.08 3.26 -6.46
CA ILE A 246 21.63 3.83 -7.73
C ILE A 246 22.78 3.85 -8.75
N GLU A 247 24.01 4.17 -8.32
CA GLU A 247 25.21 4.05 -9.16
C GLU A 247 25.41 2.60 -9.64
N ASP A 248 25.18 1.61 -8.79
CA ASP A 248 25.19 0.20 -9.15
C ASP A 248 24.09 -0.18 -10.14
N ARG A 249 22.89 0.39 -9.95
CA ARG A 249 21.77 0.19 -10.90
C ARG A 249 22.12 0.77 -12.27
N LEU A 250 22.70 1.96 -12.33
CA LEU A 250 23.19 2.57 -13.57
C LEU A 250 24.21 1.66 -14.25
N ARG A 251 25.20 1.14 -13.51
CA ARG A 251 26.20 0.20 -14.07
C ARG A 251 25.57 -1.05 -14.67
N ARG A 252 24.54 -1.63 -14.03
CA ARG A 252 23.82 -2.80 -14.56
C ARG A 252 23.06 -2.48 -15.84
N VAL A 253 22.34 -1.35 -15.87
CA VAL A 253 21.57 -0.91 -17.05
C VAL A 253 22.51 -0.60 -18.22
N GLU A 254 23.66 0.05 -17.97
CA GLU A 254 24.67 0.30 -19.00
C GLU A 254 25.30 -0.99 -19.54
N LEU A 255 25.44 -2.03 -18.71
CA LEU A 255 25.90 -3.34 -19.16
C LEU A 255 24.85 -4.05 -20.02
N GLU A 256 23.59 -4.06 -19.59
CA GLU A 256 22.46 -4.64 -20.34
C GLU A 256 22.31 -3.96 -21.71
N GLN A 257 22.50 -2.63 -21.77
CA GLN A 257 22.39 -1.87 -23.01
C GLN A 257 23.38 -2.34 -24.09
N LYS A 258 24.54 -2.88 -23.72
CA LYS A 258 25.54 -3.38 -24.67
C LYS A 258 25.06 -4.61 -25.44
N THR A 259 24.26 -5.47 -24.81
CA THR A 259 23.80 -6.75 -25.36
C THR A 259 22.32 -6.77 -25.76
N ALA A 260 21.57 -5.70 -25.47
CA ALA A 260 20.13 -5.61 -25.73
C ALA A 260 19.73 -5.49 -27.21
N THR A 261 18.50 -5.92 -27.52
CA THR A 261 17.85 -5.72 -28.84
C THR A 261 17.62 -4.22 -29.13
N PRO A 262 17.43 -3.80 -30.40
CA PRO A 262 17.24 -2.39 -30.75
C PRO A 262 16.06 -1.70 -30.03
N GLU A 263 14.94 -2.41 -29.87
CA GLU A 263 13.76 -1.92 -29.14
C GLU A 263 14.09 -1.70 -27.66
N ARG A 264 14.72 -2.70 -27.03
CA ARG A 264 15.13 -2.63 -25.62
C ARG A 264 16.20 -1.57 -25.37
N LYS A 265 17.09 -1.32 -26.34
CA LYS A 265 18.12 -0.26 -26.25
C LYS A 265 17.54 1.13 -26.09
N ARG A 266 16.38 1.42 -26.72
CA ARG A 266 15.70 2.71 -26.57
C ARG A 266 15.23 2.92 -25.13
N ASP A 267 14.57 1.92 -24.57
CA ASP A 267 14.05 2.00 -23.20
C ASP A 267 15.19 2.09 -22.18
N LEU A 268 16.27 1.32 -22.40
CA LEU A 268 17.48 1.40 -21.57
C LEU A 268 18.18 2.76 -21.67
N LYS A 269 18.15 3.41 -22.84
CA LYS A 269 18.72 4.77 -22.99
C LYS A 269 17.98 5.78 -22.14
N ASN A 270 16.64 5.71 -22.11
CA ASN A 270 15.83 6.58 -21.24
C ASN A 270 16.14 6.31 -19.77
N ALA A 271 16.21 5.04 -19.37
CA ALA A 271 16.57 4.65 -18.00
C ALA A 271 17.98 5.15 -17.59
N VAL A 272 18.97 5.09 -18.49
CA VAL A 272 20.32 5.63 -18.24
C VAL A 272 20.28 7.13 -18.01
N THR A 273 19.53 7.89 -18.84
CA THR A 273 19.38 9.34 -18.66
C THR A 273 18.75 9.66 -17.31
N GLU A 274 17.63 9.02 -16.99
CA GLU A 274 16.92 9.20 -15.71
C GLU A 274 17.83 8.91 -14.50
N LEU A 275 18.55 7.78 -14.51
CA LEU A 275 19.46 7.41 -13.43
C LEU A 275 20.62 8.39 -13.28
N ARG A 276 21.14 8.94 -14.39
CA ARG A 276 22.21 9.95 -14.35
C ARG A 276 21.69 11.27 -13.76
N ASP A 277 20.49 11.68 -14.13
CA ASP A 277 19.85 12.87 -13.58
C ASP A 277 19.56 12.71 -12.08
N GLU A 278 19.11 11.52 -11.67
CA GLU A 278 18.89 11.15 -10.26
C GLU A 278 20.20 11.21 -9.45
N ILE A 279 21.27 10.59 -9.95
CA ILE A 279 22.61 10.63 -9.33
C ILE A 279 23.10 12.07 -9.21
N ALA A 280 22.98 12.87 -10.26
CA ALA A 280 23.39 14.27 -10.25
C ALA A 280 22.58 15.08 -9.22
N ALA A 281 21.28 14.84 -9.14
CA ALA A 281 20.41 15.49 -8.17
C ALA A 281 20.76 15.08 -6.73
N MET A 282 20.98 13.80 -6.45
CA MET A 282 21.38 13.31 -5.12
C MET A 282 22.76 13.75 -4.66
N LYS A 283 23.65 14.10 -5.60
CA LYS A 283 24.94 14.73 -5.30
C LYS A 283 24.77 16.19 -4.90
N LYS A 284 23.82 16.90 -5.50
CA LYS A 284 23.63 18.36 -5.33
C LYS A 284 22.63 18.75 -4.24
N TYR A 285 21.61 17.93 -4.01
CA TYR A 285 20.47 18.27 -3.16
C TYR A 285 20.32 17.32 -1.96
N SER A 286 19.75 17.88 -0.90
CA SER A 286 19.13 17.18 0.21
C SER A 286 17.62 17.17 0.01
N TYR A 287 16.95 16.13 0.49
CA TYR A 287 15.52 15.96 0.29
C TYR A 287 14.79 15.95 1.63
N PHE A 288 13.52 16.32 1.58
CA PHE A 288 12.55 16.04 2.63
C PHE A 288 12.57 14.56 2.99
N ILE A 289 12.52 14.22 4.29
CA ILE A 289 12.51 12.83 4.76
C ILE A 289 11.20 12.53 5.48
N GLY A 290 10.35 11.70 4.89
CA GLY A 290 9.03 11.41 5.44
C GLY A 290 9.05 10.76 6.83
N ALA A 291 10.10 9.99 7.14
CA ALA A 291 10.28 9.41 8.47
C ALA A 291 10.64 10.42 9.57
N TYR A 292 11.09 11.63 9.23
CA TYR A 292 11.63 12.60 10.21
C TYR A 292 10.94 13.96 10.18
N ASP A 293 10.41 14.36 9.03
CA ASP A 293 9.79 15.66 8.83
C ASP A 293 8.26 15.53 8.84
N PRO A 294 7.53 16.40 9.55
CA PRO A 294 6.07 16.37 9.53
C PRO A 294 5.56 16.81 8.15
N PHE A 295 4.70 15.99 7.55
CA PHE A 295 4.06 16.26 6.28
C PHE A 295 2.77 15.48 6.12
N ILE A 296 2.00 15.89 5.12
CA ILE A 296 0.89 15.12 4.58
C ILE A 296 1.05 15.07 3.06
N VAL A 297 0.63 13.96 2.47
CA VAL A 297 0.50 13.83 1.01
C VAL A 297 -0.97 13.94 0.67
N VAL A 298 -1.28 14.79 -0.32
CA VAL A 298 -2.63 14.92 -0.87
C VAL A 298 -2.61 14.48 -2.33
N PRO A 299 -3.72 13.93 -2.85
CA PRO A 299 -3.83 13.61 -4.26
C PRO A 299 -3.50 14.82 -5.14
N ALA A 300 -2.76 14.61 -6.23
CA ALA A 300 -2.35 15.71 -7.11
C ALA A 300 -3.54 16.44 -7.77
N SER A 301 -4.71 15.82 -7.86
CA SER A 301 -5.95 16.50 -8.28
C SER A 301 -6.41 17.56 -7.28
N PHE A 302 -6.08 17.40 -5.99
CA PHE A 302 -6.51 18.29 -4.91
C PHE A 302 -5.65 19.55 -4.83
N THR A 303 -4.57 19.64 -5.61
CA THR A 303 -3.72 20.83 -5.69
C THR A 303 -4.13 21.77 -6.82
N LYS A 304 -5.25 21.48 -7.50
CA LYS A 304 -5.78 22.26 -8.62
C LYS A 304 -7.19 22.76 -8.32
N GLY A 305 -7.46 24.02 -8.63
CA GLY A 305 -8.80 24.63 -8.51
C GLY A 305 -8.93 25.62 -7.34
N SER A 306 -10.15 26.11 -7.12
CA SER A 306 -10.44 27.16 -6.14
C SER A 306 -10.26 26.71 -4.70
N ASP A 307 -10.56 25.44 -4.40
CA ASP A 307 -10.53 24.80 -3.08
C ASP A 307 -9.29 23.91 -2.91
N ALA A 308 -8.24 24.19 -3.68
CA ALA A 308 -7.03 23.39 -3.68
C ALA A 308 -6.22 23.52 -2.39
N ALA A 309 -5.58 22.42 -2.00
CA ALA A 309 -4.50 22.43 -1.02
C ALA A 309 -3.21 22.93 -1.69
N HIS A 310 -2.50 23.82 -1.01
CA HIS A 310 -1.24 24.38 -1.49
C HIS A 310 -0.07 24.00 -0.59
N VAL A 311 1.10 23.96 -1.19
CA VAL A 311 2.35 23.82 -0.46
C VAL A 311 2.52 25.02 0.48
N GLY A 312 2.75 24.74 1.76
CA GLY A 312 2.90 25.75 2.81
C GLY A 312 1.59 26.12 3.51
N ASP A 313 0.45 25.57 3.09
CA ASP A 313 -0.78 25.67 3.87
C ASP A 313 -0.58 25.03 5.25
N TYR A 314 -1.18 25.65 6.27
CA TYR A 314 -1.19 25.08 7.61
C TYR A 314 -2.07 23.84 7.64
N ALA A 315 -1.45 22.69 7.92
CA ALA A 315 -2.12 21.42 8.06
C ALA A 315 -2.17 21.01 9.53
N VAL A 316 -3.17 20.21 9.88
CA VAL A 316 -3.21 19.48 11.15
C VAL A 316 -3.71 18.08 10.88
N VAL A 317 -3.12 17.09 11.54
CA VAL A 317 -3.55 15.69 11.48
C VAL A 317 -4.22 15.32 12.78
N ILE A 318 -5.47 14.87 12.69
CA ILE A 318 -6.22 14.41 13.85
C ILE A 318 -6.16 12.88 13.88
N ALA A 319 -5.46 12.32 14.87
CA ALA A 319 -5.38 10.89 15.08
C ALA A 319 -5.92 10.53 16.48
N GLY A 320 -7.04 9.82 16.51
CA GLY A 320 -7.79 9.57 17.75
C GLY A 320 -8.24 10.88 18.39
N SER A 321 -7.83 11.11 19.64
CA SER A 321 -8.13 12.32 20.40
C SER A 321 -7.02 13.38 20.34
N THR A 322 -6.01 13.20 19.50
CA THR A 322 -4.81 14.06 19.45
C THR A 322 -4.73 14.82 18.13
N ILE A 323 -4.30 16.08 18.21
CA ILE A 323 -4.05 16.94 17.05
C ILE A 323 -2.54 17.13 16.90
N TYR A 324 -2.01 16.75 15.74
CA TYR A 324 -0.62 16.92 15.36
C TYR A 324 -0.49 18.09 14.38
N PRO A 325 0.49 18.99 14.57
CA PRO A 325 0.76 20.10 13.67
C PRO A 325 1.51 19.67 12.40
#